data_AF-A0A560CZC1-F1
#
_entry.id   AF-A0A560CZC1-F1
#
_cell.length_a   1.000
_cell.length_b   1.000
_cell.length_c   1.000
_cell.angle_alpha   90.00
_cell.angle_beta   90.00
_cell.angle_gamma   90.00
#
_symmetry.space_group_name_H-M   'P 1'
#
loop_
_entity.id
_entity.type
_entity.pdbx_description
1 polymer ?
#
loop_
_entity_poly.entity_id
_entity_poly.type
_entity_poly.pdbx_seq_one_letter_code
_entity_poly.pdbx_strand_id
1 'polypeptide(L)'
;MRDKLLLYRFRKRHEIKLDPSLVDPALEPRINQIMLPLLSIASNQRIQTEVRKVGKRAQISIIAERGLLMEAQVLEVLIEQMLSSNRPVVPVADITTGMIRRYGSEYSVPISNRWIGSILRKKLNFQTYKSHGVYVVPMAERKKAEMLCQRYGVSVTMDTASTEAGDLGTSGTS
;
A
#
# COMPACT_ATOMS: atom_id res chain seq x y z
N MET A 1 30.79 -17.09 16.65
CA MET A 1 30.68 -15.86 15.83
C MET A 1 30.24 -14.62 16.62
N ARG A 2 29.41 -14.76 17.67
CA ARG A 2 28.86 -13.64 18.46
C ARG A 2 29.94 -12.74 19.11
N ASP A 3 30.99 -13.34 19.65
CA ASP A 3 32.04 -12.59 20.37
C ASP A 3 32.92 -11.75 19.46
N LYS A 4 33.15 -12.20 18.21
CA LYS A 4 33.94 -11.47 17.22
C LYS A 4 33.23 -10.20 16.74
N LEU A 5 31.90 -10.26 16.61
CA LEU A 5 31.06 -9.12 16.23
C LEU A 5 30.99 -8.06 17.33
N LEU A 6 30.91 -8.48 18.58
CA LEU A 6 30.94 -7.58 19.72
C LEU A 6 32.32 -6.91 19.88
N LEU A 7 33.40 -7.69 19.77
CA LEU A 7 34.78 -7.16 19.82
C LEU A 7 35.04 -6.14 18.70
N TYR A 8 34.58 -6.42 17.47
CA TYR A 8 34.67 -5.48 16.35
C TYR A 8 33.93 -4.17 16.67
N ARG A 9 32.70 -4.24 17.20
CA ARG A 9 31.93 -3.06 17.58
C ARG A 9 32.65 -2.21 18.62
N PHE A 10 33.28 -2.81 19.63
CA PHE A 10 34.05 -2.04 20.61
C PHE A 10 35.27 -1.38 20.00
N ARG A 11 36.02 -2.09 19.14
CA ARG A 11 37.20 -1.54 18.46
C ARG A 11 36.87 -0.38 17.53
N LYS A 12 35.69 -0.42 16.88
CA LYS A 12 35.29 0.58 15.88
C LYS A 12 34.26 1.60 16.38
N ARG A 13 33.89 1.55 17.66
CA ARG A 13 32.82 2.39 18.27
C ARG A 13 33.02 3.88 18.06
N HIS A 14 34.25 4.36 18.10
CA HIS A 14 34.58 5.79 17.99
C HIS A 14 34.98 6.22 16.57
N GLU A 15 35.21 5.26 15.69
CA GLU A 15 35.63 5.52 14.31
C GLU A 15 34.43 5.61 13.35
N ILE A 16 33.42 4.75 13.53
CA ILE A 16 32.25 4.69 12.65
C ILE A 16 31.20 5.70 13.13
N LYS A 17 30.97 6.73 12.33
CA LYS A 17 29.84 7.66 12.49
C LYS A 17 28.78 7.35 11.44
N LEU A 18 27.52 7.47 11.83
CA LEU A 18 26.44 7.43 10.84
C LEU A 18 26.54 8.67 9.98
N ASP A 19 26.52 8.49 8.66
CA ASP A 19 26.51 9.57 7.70
C ASP A 19 25.08 9.79 7.19
N PRO A 20 24.36 10.83 7.68
CA PRO A 20 22.96 11.07 7.31
C PRO A 20 22.79 11.38 5.82
N SER A 21 23.84 11.80 5.12
CA SER A 21 23.77 12.08 3.67
C SER A 21 23.52 10.83 2.84
N LEU A 22 23.72 9.63 3.41
CA LEU A 22 23.53 8.36 2.72
C LEU A 22 22.08 7.87 2.71
N VAL A 23 21.15 8.55 3.40
CA VAL A 23 19.72 8.22 3.40
C VAL A 23 19.16 8.27 1.98
N ASP A 24 18.36 7.28 1.58
CA ASP A 24 17.66 7.26 0.29
C ASP A 24 16.19 7.66 0.50
N PRO A 25 15.74 8.85 0.04
CA PRO A 25 14.36 9.30 0.20
C PRO A 25 13.31 8.39 -0.46
N ALA A 26 13.71 7.56 -1.43
CA ALA A 26 12.80 6.61 -2.07
C ALA A 26 12.56 5.33 -1.24
N LEU A 27 13.31 5.13 -0.15
CA LEU A 27 13.14 3.99 0.75
C LEU A 27 12.27 4.35 1.96
N GLU A 28 11.47 3.38 2.43
CA GLU A 28 10.70 3.51 3.66
C GLU A 28 11.64 3.84 4.84
N PRO A 29 11.21 4.69 5.80
CA PRO A 29 12.04 5.09 6.93
C PRO A 29 12.64 3.91 7.69
N ARG A 30 11.91 2.80 7.81
CA ARG A 30 12.40 1.60 8.49
C ARG A 30 13.53 0.92 7.75
N ILE A 31 13.49 0.86 6.41
CA ILE A 31 14.59 0.31 5.61
C ILE A 31 15.82 1.20 5.72
N ASN A 32 15.64 2.52 5.62
CA ASN A 32 16.72 3.48 5.84
C ASN A 32 17.39 3.31 7.21
N GLN A 33 16.62 3.11 8.28
CA GLN A 33 17.17 2.85 9.63
C GLN A 33 18.09 1.61 9.68
N ILE A 34 17.77 0.57 8.90
CA ILE A 34 18.55 -0.67 8.87
C ILE A 34 19.77 -0.53 7.94
N MET A 35 19.61 0.16 6.80
CA MET A 35 20.67 0.29 5.78
C MET A 35 21.72 1.35 6.16
N LEU A 36 21.32 2.43 6.83
CA LEU A 36 22.20 3.57 7.13
C LEU A 36 23.50 3.17 7.86
N PRO A 37 23.48 2.29 8.89
CA PRO A 37 24.71 1.81 9.51
C PRO A 37 25.61 1.02 8.54
N LEU A 38 25.03 0.20 7.67
CA LEU A 38 25.78 -0.59 6.69
C LEU A 38 26.44 0.29 5.63
N LEU A 39 25.70 1.30 5.16
CA LEU A 39 26.18 2.29 4.21
C LEU A 39 27.31 3.15 4.80
N SER A 40 27.20 3.52 6.07
CA SER A 40 28.20 4.33 6.77
C SER A 40 29.51 3.57 7.04
N ILE A 41 29.45 2.24 7.13
CA ILE A 41 30.65 1.38 7.28
C ILE A 41 31.30 1.09 5.94
N ALA A 42 30.51 0.96 4.87
CA ALA A 42 31.00 0.65 3.54
C ALA A 42 31.82 1.82 2.96
N SER A 43 33.13 1.63 2.89
CA SER A 43 34.07 2.69 2.49
C SER A 43 34.14 2.93 0.97
N ASN A 44 33.58 2.02 0.15
CA ASN A 44 33.60 2.15 -1.31
C ASN A 44 32.19 2.27 -1.92
N GLN A 45 32.10 3.04 -3.00
CA GLN A 45 30.84 3.31 -3.69
C GLN A 45 30.18 2.03 -4.25
N ARG A 46 30.99 1.04 -4.64
CA ARG A 46 30.49 -0.23 -5.19
C ARG A 46 29.69 -1.01 -4.15
N ILE A 47 30.22 -1.20 -2.95
CA ILE A 47 29.53 -1.89 -1.85
C ILE A 47 28.30 -1.09 -1.42
N GLN A 48 28.40 0.24 -1.31
CA GLN A 48 27.24 1.08 -1.01
C GLN A 48 26.12 0.89 -2.04
N THR A 49 26.48 0.78 -3.33
CA THR A 49 25.52 0.52 -4.41
C THR A 49 24.85 -0.85 -4.25
N GLU A 50 25.61 -1.90 -3.95
CA GLU A 50 25.05 -3.24 -3.71
C GLU A 50 24.15 -3.29 -2.47
N VAL A 51 24.53 -2.61 -1.38
CA VAL A 51 23.68 -2.47 -0.18
C VAL A 51 22.38 -1.75 -0.52
N ARG A 52 22.42 -0.67 -1.31
CA ARG A 52 21.21 0.02 -1.78
C ARG A 52 20.33 -0.90 -2.64
N LYS A 53 20.91 -1.70 -3.54
CA LYS A 53 20.16 -2.69 -4.35
C LYS A 53 19.47 -3.72 -3.47
N VAL A 54 20.13 -4.21 -2.42
CA VAL A 54 19.51 -5.13 -1.45
C VAL A 54 18.34 -4.44 -0.73
N GLY A 55 18.53 -3.21 -0.24
CA GLY A 55 17.47 -2.44 0.42
C GLY A 55 16.24 -2.23 -0.48
N LYS A 56 16.46 -1.88 -1.75
CA LYS A 56 15.39 -1.72 -2.75
C LYS A 56 14.64 -3.03 -3.01
N ARG A 57 15.35 -4.15 -3.19
CA ARG A 57 14.73 -5.48 -3.36
C ARG A 57 13.91 -5.89 -2.13
N ALA A 58 14.45 -5.67 -0.93
CA ALA A 58 13.73 -5.96 0.31
C ALA A 58 12.44 -5.13 0.42
N GLN A 59 12.49 -3.84 0.07
CA GLN A 59 11.30 -3.00 0.04
C GLN A 59 10.25 -3.50 -0.96
N ILE A 60 10.66 -3.86 -2.18
CA ILE A 60 9.74 -4.40 -3.19
C ILE A 60 9.05 -5.68 -2.67
N SER A 61 9.81 -6.59 -2.05
CA SER A 61 9.25 -7.81 -1.44
C SER A 61 8.23 -7.48 -0.35
N ILE A 62 8.55 -6.55 0.55
CA ILE A 62 7.65 -6.13 1.63
C ILE A 62 6.37 -5.49 1.07
N ILE A 63 6.49 -4.66 0.03
CA ILE A 63 5.33 -4.05 -0.62
C ILE A 63 4.47 -5.13 -1.27
N ALA A 64 5.08 -6.08 -1.99
CA ALA A 64 4.35 -7.19 -2.61
C ALA A 64 3.60 -8.05 -1.58
N GLU A 65 4.26 -8.42 -0.47
CA GLU A 65 3.64 -9.16 0.63
C GLU A 65 2.46 -8.39 1.24
N ARG A 66 2.61 -7.08 1.43
CA ARG A 66 1.52 -6.23 1.93
C ARG A 66 0.37 -6.12 0.93
N GLY A 67 0.66 -6.12 -0.37
CA GLY A 67 -0.36 -6.11 -1.42
C GLY A 67 -1.25 -7.35 -1.41
N LEU A 68 -0.79 -8.47 -0.85
CA LEU A 68 -1.56 -9.69 -0.68
C LEU A 68 -2.45 -9.68 0.58
N LEU A 69 -2.33 -8.64 1.42
CA LEU A 69 -3.15 -8.52 2.62
C LEU A 69 -4.55 -8.05 2.25
N MET A 70 -5.52 -8.54 3.01
CA MET A 70 -6.91 -8.09 2.95
C MET A 70 -7.05 -6.57 3.13
N GLU A 71 -6.19 -5.95 3.94
CA GLU A 71 -6.11 -4.50 4.07
C GLU A 71 -5.87 -3.80 2.73
N ALA A 72 -5.04 -4.37 1.86
CA ALA A 72 -4.77 -3.84 0.53
C ALA A 72 -6.01 -3.96 -0.38
N GLN A 73 -6.68 -5.12 -0.35
CA GLN A 73 -7.93 -5.35 -1.10
C GLN A 73 -9.05 -4.37 -0.69
N VAL A 74 -9.24 -4.16 0.62
CA VAL A 74 -10.23 -3.19 1.13
C VAL A 74 -9.88 -1.77 0.69
N LEU A 75 -8.59 -1.43 0.71
CA LEU A 75 -8.11 -0.12 0.32
C LEU A 75 -8.31 0.15 -1.18
N GLU A 76 -8.07 -0.87 -2.01
CA GLU A 76 -8.31 -0.83 -3.46
C GLU A 76 -9.78 -0.55 -3.78
N VAL A 77 -10.70 -1.29 -3.18
CA VAL A 77 -12.14 -1.06 -3.38
C VAL A 77 -12.55 0.33 -2.86
N LEU A 78 -12.03 0.75 -1.70
CA LEU A 78 -12.33 2.07 -1.15
C LEU A 78 -11.92 3.20 -2.09
N ILE A 79 -10.67 3.18 -2.59
CA ILE A 79 -10.16 4.25 -3.44
C ILE A 79 -10.85 4.26 -4.81
N GLU A 80 -11.20 3.09 -5.35
CA GLU A 80 -12.04 2.99 -6.54
C GLU A 80 -13.38 3.71 -6.32
N GLN A 81 -14.09 3.43 -5.22
CA GLN A 81 -15.35 4.11 -4.90
C GLN A 81 -15.18 5.64 -4.71
N MET A 82 -14.05 6.07 -4.13
CA MET A 82 -13.72 7.49 -3.97
C MET A 82 -13.42 8.22 -5.28
N LEU A 83 -13.01 7.50 -6.31
CA LEU A 83 -12.65 8.06 -7.61
C LEU A 83 -13.79 7.94 -8.62
N SER A 84 -14.57 6.86 -8.57
CA SER A 84 -15.70 6.61 -9.48
C SER A 84 -16.96 7.40 -9.10
N SER A 85 -17.07 7.90 -7.87
CA SER A 85 -18.25 8.64 -7.40
C SER A 85 -17.90 10.06 -6.97
N ASN A 86 -18.76 11.02 -7.29
CA ASN A 86 -18.65 12.40 -6.79
C ASN A 86 -19.41 12.60 -5.47
N ARG A 87 -19.61 11.53 -4.69
CA ARG A 87 -20.33 11.56 -3.41
C ARG A 87 -19.42 12.15 -2.34
N PRO A 88 -19.96 12.89 -1.35
CA PRO A 88 -19.15 13.41 -0.24
C PRO A 88 -18.64 12.32 0.71
N VAL A 89 -19.20 11.11 0.63
CA VAL A 89 -18.88 9.97 1.48
C VAL A 89 -19.01 8.65 0.71
N VAL A 90 -18.26 7.63 1.15
CA VAL A 90 -18.36 6.24 0.68
C VAL A 90 -19.04 5.40 1.76
N PRO A 91 -20.23 4.83 1.52
CA PRO A 91 -20.84 3.86 2.41
C PRO A 91 -19.99 2.60 2.61
N VAL A 92 -19.89 2.12 3.85
CA VAL A 92 -19.20 0.84 4.14
C VAL A 92 -19.88 -0.34 3.42
N ALA A 93 -21.19 -0.23 3.16
CA ALA A 93 -21.92 -1.21 2.36
C ALA A 93 -21.40 -1.28 0.91
N ASP A 94 -21.12 -0.14 0.28
CA ASP A 94 -20.61 -0.10 -1.10
C ASP A 94 -19.23 -0.77 -1.20
N ILE A 95 -18.37 -0.54 -0.19
CA ILE A 95 -17.05 -1.21 -0.08
C ILE A 95 -17.24 -2.71 0.11
N THR A 96 -18.20 -3.12 0.96
CA THR A 96 -18.48 -4.53 1.23
C THR A 96 -18.97 -5.24 -0.03
N THR A 97 -19.87 -4.61 -0.79
CA THR A 97 -20.35 -5.12 -2.08
C THR A 97 -19.21 -5.25 -3.09
N GLY A 98 -18.33 -4.25 -3.18
CA GLY A 98 -17.14 -4.32 -4.04
C GLY A 98 -16.20 -5.46 -3.64
N MET A 99 -15.97 -5.65 -2.34
CA MET A 99 -15.17 -6.76 -1.80
C MET A 99 -15.78 -8.13 -2.11
N ILE A 100 -17.09 -8.31 -1.91
CA ILE A 100 -17.77 -9.56 -2.24
C ILE A 100 -17.66 -9.85 -3.74
N ARG A 101 -17.88 -8.84 -4.57
CA ARG A 101 -17.83 -8.96 -6.03
C ARG A 101 -16.45 -9.39 -6.53
N ARG A 102 -15.37 -8.81 -6.00
CA ARG A 102 -14.00 -9.05 -6.49
C ARG A 102 -13.31 -10.21 -5.79
N TYR A 103 -13.52 -10.38 -4.49
CA TYR A 103 -12.75 -11.28 -3.63
C TYR A 103 -13.61 -12.30 -2.87
N GLY A 104 -14.93 -12.33 -3.07
CA GLY A 104 -15.83 -13.16 -2.27
C GLY A 104 -15.51 -14.66 -2.27
N SER A 105 -14.98 -15.19 -3.38
CA SER A 105 -14.58 -16.60 -3.52
C SER A 105 -13.28 -16.95 -2.78
N GLU A 106 -12.46 -15.96 -2.45
CA GLU A 106 -11.18 -16.16 -1.74
C GLU A 106 -11.38 -16.35 -0.24
N TYR A 107 -12.55 -15.99 0.29
CA TYR A 107 -12.87 -16.05 1.71
C TYR A 107 -13.85 -17.18 2.03
N SER A 108 -13.50 -18.00 3.03
CA SER A 108 -14.37 -19.07 3.52
C SER A 108 -15.54 -18.58 4.38
N VAL A 109 -15.46 -17.34 4.87
CA VAL A 109 -16.48 -16.71 5.72
C VAL A 109 -17.12 -15.54 4.96
N PRO A 110 -18.45 -15.35 5.04
CA PRO A 110 -19.11 -14.23 4.40
C PRO A 110 -18.53 -12.88 4.83
N ILE A 111 -18.18 -12.07 3.83
CA ILE A 111 -17.72 -10.69 4.02
C ILE A 111 -18.91 -9.85 4.50
N SER A 112 -18.76 -9.13 5.62
CA SER A 112 -19.83 -8.33 6.22
C SER A 112 -19.43 -6.88 6.46
N ASN A 113 -20.42 -5.97 6.48
CA ASN A 113 -20.22 -4.55 6.80
C ASN A 113 -19.50 -4.33 8.14
N ARG A 114 -19.78 -5.17 9.14
CA ARG A 114 -19.14 -5.11 10.47
C ARG A 114 -17.65 -5.42 10.37
N TRP A 115 -17.29 -6.42 9.57
CA TRP A 115 -15.91 -6.85 9.39
C TRP A 115 -15.11 -5.82 8.59
N ILE A 116 -15.65 -5.36 7.45
CA ILE A 116 -15.06 -4.27 6.66
C ILE A 116 -14.89 -3.01 7.52
N GLY A 117 -15.92 -2.62 8.27
CA GLY A 117 -15.83 -1.49 9.20
C GLY A 117 -14.79 -1.67 10.32
N SER A 118 -14.47 -2.91 10.71
CA SER A 118 -13.38 -3.19 11.67
C SER A 118 -12.02 -3.03 11.01
N ILE A 119 -11.85 -3.48 9.76
CA ILE A 119 -10.60 -3.32 9.00
C ILE A 119 -10.32 -1.83 8.79
N LEU A 120 -11.30 -1.08 8.29
CA LEU A 120 -11.20 0.36 8.06
C LEU A 120 -10.73 1.11 9.32
N ARG A 121 -11.37 0.86 10.47
CA ARG A 121 -11.08 1.60 11.71
C ARG A 121 -9.86 1.10 12.48
N LYS A 122 -9.64 -0.22 12.56
CA LYS A 122 -8.61 -0.80 13.45
C LYS A 122 -7.30 -1.11 12.73
N LYS A 123 -7.34 -1.40 11.43
CA LYS A 123 -6.16 -1.79 10.64
C LYS A 123 -5.66 -0.66 9.77
N LEU A 124 -6.58 -0.02 9.04
CA LEU A 124 -6.29 1.11 8.15
C LEU A 124 -6.42 2.48 8.84
N ASN A 125 -6.98 2.49 10.06
CA ASN A 125 -7.16 3.67 10.91
C ASN A 125 -7.99 4.80 10.27
N PHE A 126 -8.88 4.49 9.32
CA PHE A 126 -9.76 5.48 8.70
C PHE A 126 -10.78 6.03 9.68
N GLN A 127 -11.03 7.33 9.59
CA GLN A 127 -12.17 7.94 10.26
C GLN A 127 -13.46 7.51 9.56
N THR A 128 -14.42 7.05 10.35
CA THR A 128 -15.75 6.67 9.86
C THR A 128 -16.80 7.22 10.81
N TYR A 129 -17.94 7.64 10.29
CA TYR A 129 -19.06 8.08 11.11
C TYR A 129 -20.37 7.49 10.61
N LYS A 130 -21.43 7.60 11.41
CA LYS A 130 -22.76 7.14 11.05
C LYS A 130 -23.55 8.28 10.40
N SER A 131 -24.11 8.04 9.23
CA SER A 131 -24.96 8.97 8.49
C SER A 131 -26.23 8.21 8.05
N HIS A 132 -27.41 8.75 8.33
CA HIS A 132 -28.70 8.15 7.93
C HIS A 132 -28.82 6.64 8.25
N GLY A 133 -28.31 6.21 9.41
CA GLY A 133 -28.37 4.80 9.82
C GLY A 133 -27.19 3.92 9.37
N VAL A 134 -26.38 4.36 8.42
CA VAL A 134 -25.26 3.58 7.84
C VAL A 134 -23.89 4.18 8.20
N TYR A 135 -22.86 3.34 8.28
CA TYR A 135 -21.48 3.81 8.45
C TYR A 135 -20.89 4.24 7.11
N VAL A 136 -20.16 5.36 7.11
CA VAL A 136 -19.56 5.95 5.91
C VAL A 136 -18.12 6.41 6.18
N VAL A 137 -17.32 6.44 5.12
CA VAL A 137 -15.98 7.03 5.07
C VAL A 137 -16.06 8.38 4.36
N PRO A 138 -15.63 9.50 4.96
CA PRO A 138 -15.67 10.81 4.30
C PRO A 138 -14.60 10.94 3.22
N MET A 139 -14.87 11.74 2.18
CA MET A 139 -13.87 12.07 1.15
C MET A 139 -12.65 12.82 1.70
N ALA A 140 -12.75 13.43 2.88
CA ALA A 140 -11.61 14.02 3.58
C ALA A 140 -10.47 13.01 3.84
N GLU A 141 -10.77 11.71 3.97
CA GLU A 141 -9.75 10.66 4.16
C GLU A 141 -9.05 10.26 2.84
N ARG A 142 -9.43 10.82 1.67
CA ARG A 142 -8.89 10.42 0.37
C ARG A 142 -7.37 10.51 0.27
N LYS A 143 -6.76 11.62 0.71
CA LYS A 143 -5.29 11.78 0.67
C LYS A 143 -4.58 10.68 1.46
N LYS A 144 -5.17 10.25 2.57
CA LYS A 144 -4.63 9.16 3.37
C LYS A 144 -4.81 7.81 2.68
N ALA A 145 -5.95 7.60 2.01
CA ALA A 145 -6.15 6.41 1.20
C ALA A 145 -5.09 6.31 0.09
N GLU A 146 -4.82 7.40 -0.63
CA GLU A 146 -3.77 7.47 -1.67
C GLU A 146 -2.37 7.16 -1.10
N MET A 147 -2.01 7.73 0.06
CA MET A 147 -0.73 7.41 0.73
C MET A 147 -0.65 5.94 1.16
N LEU A 148 -1.75 5.38 1.67
CA LEU A 148 -1.78 3.96 2.04
C LEU A 148 -1.67 3.08 0.80
N CYS A 149 -2.25 3.46 -0.35
CA CYS A 149 -2.16 2.67 -1.58
C CYS A 149 -0.70 2.50 -2.00
N GLN A 150 0.07 3.59 -1.97
CA GLN A 150 1.52 3.56 -2.24
C GLN A 150 2.26 2.62 -1.28
N ARG A 151 1.91 2.63 0.01
CA ARG A 151 2.55 1.80 1.04
C ARG A 151 2.22 0.31 0.92
N TYR A 152 1.00 -0.01 0.48
CA TYR A 152 0.54 -1.38 0.27
C TYR A 152 0.81 -1.89 -1.15
N GLY A 153 1.33 -1.05 -2.06
CA GLY A 153 1.56 -1.42 -3.45
C GLY A 153 0.29 -1.56 -4.28
N VAL A 154 -0.82 -0.96 -3.83
CA VAL A 154 -2.11 -0.99 -4.52
C VAL A 154 -2.07 -0.02 -5.68
N SER A 155 -2.16 -0.57 -6.90
CA SER A 155 -2.28 0.21 -8.13
C SER A 155 -3.76 0.33 -8.45
N VAL A 156 -4.33 1.54 -8.41
CA VAL A 156 -5.72 1.73 -8.79
C VAL A 156 -5.81 1.67 -10.30
N THR A 157 -6.14 0.50 -10.83
CA THR A 157 -6.50 0.36 -12.23
C THR A 157 -7.90 0.94 -12.37
N MET A 158 -8.00 2.13 -12.95
CA MET A 158 -9.26 2.62 -13.49
C MET A 158 -9.60 1.68 -14.64
N ASP A 159 -10.40 0.65 -14.38
CA ASP A 159 -11.06 -0.07 -15.46
C ASP A 159 -12.03 0.92 -16.13
N THR A 160 -11.54 1.60 -17.15
CA THR A 160 -12.39 2.21 -18.17
C THR A 160 -13.08 1.07 -18.90
N ALA A 161 -14.13 0.52 -18.30
CA ALA A 161 -15.05 -0.39 -18.95
C ALA A 161 -15.76 0.39 -20.07
N SER A 162 -15.19 0.29 -21.27
CA SER A 162 -15.88 0.04 -22.54
C SER A 162 -17.22 0.76 -22.75
N THR A 163 -17.12 1.99 -23.27
CA THR A 163 -18.12 2.49 -24.21
C THR A 163 -18.01 1.64 -25.48
N GLU A 164 -18.69 0.50 -25.53
CA GLU A 164 -19.07 -0.09 -26.80
C GLU A 164 -20.14 0.81 -27.41
N ALA A 165 -19.68 1.78 -28.20
CA ALA A 165 -20.50 2.45 -29.19
C ALA A 165 -20.89 1.38 -30.22
N GLY A 166 -22.00 0.70 -29.95
CA GLY A 166 -22.70 -0.11 -30.93
C GLY A 166 -23.39 0.80 -31.94
N ASP A 167 -22.62 1.30 -32.90
CA ASP A 167 -23.16 1.75 -34.18
C ASP A 167 -22.09 1.51 -35.25
N LEU A 168 -22.42 0.65 -36.22
CA LEU A 168 -22.05 0.78 -37.62
C LEU A 168 -22.91 -0.23 -38.40
N GLY A 169 -23.94 0.32 -39.06
CA GLY A 169 -24.89 -0.42 -39.87
C GLY A 169 -24.29 -1.14 -41.08
N THR A 170 -25.05 -2.12 -41.57
CA THR A 170 -24.78 -2.82 -42.83
C THR A 170 -25.91 -2.54 -43.82
N SER A 171 -25.55 -1.77 -44.85
CA SER A 171 -26.00 -1.76 -46.25
C SER A 171 -27.22 -2.60 -46.68
N GLY A 172 -28.24 -1.89 -47.16
CA GLY A 172 -28.79 -1.97 -48.52
C GLY A 172 -29.06 -3.33 -49.16
N THR A 173 -30.35 -3.68 -49.29
CA THR A 173 -30.91 -4.40 -50.44
C THR A 173 -32.40 -4.05 -50.60
N SER A 174 -32.75 -3.33 -51.68
CA SER A 174 -33.95 -3.51 -52.53
C SER A 174 -33.87 -2.55 -53.70
#